data_AF-A0A1X2A7B2-F1
#
_entry.id   AF-A0A1X2A7B2-F1
#
_cell.length_a   1.000
_cell.length_b   1.000
_cell.length_c   1.000
_cell.angle_alpha   90.00
_cell.angle_beta   90.00
_cell.angle_gamma   90.00
#
_symmetry.space_group_name_H-M   'P 1'
#
loop_
_entity.id
_entity.type
_entity.pdbx_description
1 polymer ?
#
loop_
_entity_poly.entity_id
_entity_poly.type
_entity_poly.pdbx_seq_one_letter_code
_entity_poly.pdbx_strand_id
1 'polypeptide(L)'
;MTTTQDVIKAAMSVAGDAAEGRLDPADLDAELVATCRELVGTVAGPDDTLWSLHLDIARQVLAMGGVTLDELSEWAAVLRQRAGEPPNGPDLSDMPAVADSAASEPYSPKTGGPSLPSKRRTRREHVRAPAQYRHR
;
A
#
# COMPACT_ATOMS: atom_id res chain seq x y z
N MET A 1 -35.29 11.10 28.60
CA MET A 1 -34.47 12.04 29.39
C MET A 1 -33.90 11.25 30.55
N THR A 2 -32.57 11.07 30.59
CA THR A 2 -31.89 10.34 31.67
C THR A 2 -31.92 11.19 32.93
N THR A 3 -32.41 10.64 34.06
CA THR A 3 -32.44 11.35 35.34
C THR A 3 -31.14 11.15 36.11
N THR A 4 -30.88 11.99 37.11
CA THR A 4 -29.75 11.81 38.03
C THR A 4 -29.77 10.43 38.71
N GLN A 5 -30.96 9.94 39.07
CA GLN A 5 -31.11 8.63 39.71
C GLN A 5 -30.73 7.49 38.76
N ASP A 6 -31.02 7.63 37.46
CA ASP A 6 -30.65 6.63 36.46
C ASP A 6 -29.12 6.54 36.29
N VAL A 7 -28.43 7.69 36.25
CA VAL A 7 -26.96 7.75 36.16
C VAL A 7 -26.30 7.12 37.39
N ILE A 8 -26.80 7.44 38.60
CA ILE A 8 -26.27 6.86 39.85
C ILE A 8 -26.48 5.34 39.86
N LYS A 9 -27.67 4.87 39.47
CA LYS A 9 -27.96 3.43 39.41
C LYS A 9 -27.05 2.72 38.42
N ALA A 10 -26.81 3.30 37.25
CA ALA A 10 -25.90 2.74 36.25
C ALA A 10 -24.45 2.66 36.79
N ALA A 11 -23.95 3.73 37.40
CA ALA A 11 -22.60 3.76 37.97
C ALA A 11 -22.43 2.74 39.11
N MET A 12 -23.42 2.59 39.99
CA MET A 12 -23.40 1.58 41.06
C MET A 12 -23.48 0.16 40.52
N SER A 13 -24.21 -0.07 39.42
CA SER A 13 -24.25 -1.38 38.75
C SER A 13 -22.86 -1.78 38.24
N VAL A 14 -22.18 -0.88 37.51
CA VAL A 14 -20.82 -1.12 37.00
C VAL A 14 -19.84 -1.37 38.14
N ALA A 15 -19.92 -0.59 39.22
CA ALA A 15 -19.08 -0.80 40.40
C ALA A 15 -19.34 -2.17 41.06
N GLY A 16 -20.61 -2.60 41.12
CA GLY A 16 -20.98 -3.94 41.60
C GLY A 16 -20.44 -5.06 40.72
N ASP A 17 -20.59 -4.94 39.39
CA ASP A 17 -20.08 -5.92 38.43
C ASP A 17 -18.56 -6.05 38.48
N ALA A 18 -17.84 -4.95 38.68
CA ALA A 18 -16.39 -4.96 38.90
C ALA A 18 -16.00 -5.62 40.24
N ALA A 19 -16.70 -5.28 41.34
CA ALA A 19 -16.41 -5.84 42.66
C ALA A 19 -16.68 -7.35 42.73
N GLU A 20 -17.67 -7.83 41.98
CA GLU A 20 -18.07 -9.24 41.92
C GLU A 20 -17.30 -10.03 40.83
N GLY A 21 -16.34 -9.39 40.16
CA GLY A 21 -15.49 -10.01 39.13
C GLY A 21 -16.25 -10.40 37.85
N ARG A 22 -17.45 -9.86 37.64
CA ARG A 22 -18.21 -10.03 36.39
C ARG A 22 -17.77 -9.10 35.28
N LEU A 23 -17.07 -8.03 35.64
CA LEU A 23 -16.44 -7.09 34.72
C LEU A 23 -14.93 -7.17 34.93
N ASP A 24 -14.23 -7.79 33.98
CA ASP A 24 -12.76 -7.77 33.92
C ASP A 24 -12.30 -6.53 33.15
N PRO A 25 -11.45 -5.66 33.71
CA PRO A 25 -10.86 -4.54 32.99
C PRO A 25 -10.16 -4.95 31.68
N ALA A 26 -9.56 -6.13 31.62
CA ALA A 26 -8.91 -6.60 30.40
C ALA A 26 -9.91 -6.90 29.27
N ASP A 27 -11.09 -7.43 29.62
CA ASP A 27 -12.18 -7.65 28.65
C ASP A 27 -12.73 -6.31 28.15
N LEU A 28 -12.84 -5.32 29.03
CA LEU A 28 -13.28 -3.97 28.66
C LEU A 28 -12.28 -3.29 27.72
N ASP A 29 -10.97 -3.42 27.97
CA ASP A 29 -9.94 -2.89 27.08
C ASP A 29 -9.99 -3.56 25.70
N ALA A 30 -10.20 -4.88 25.67
CA ALA A 30 -10.34 -5.63 24.42
C ALA A 30 -11.58 -5.18 23.63
N GLU A 31 -12.72 -4.99 24.31
CA GLU A 31 -13.96 -4.47 23.70
C GLU A 31 -13.76 -3.04 23.18
N LEU A 32 -13.12 -2.17 23.97
CA LEU A 32 -12.81 -0.81 23.56
C LEU A 32 -11.95 -0.78 22.28
N VAL A 33 -10.91 -1.60 22.22
CA VAL A 33 -10.06 -1.72 21.02
C VAL A 33 -10.86 -2.23 19.83
N ALA A 34 -11.77 -3.19 20.04
CA ALA A 34 -12.64 -3.69 18.98
C ALA A 34 -13.58 -2.59 18.46
N THR A 35 -14.23 -1.84 19.34
CA THR A 35 -15.08 -0.69 19.00
C THR A 35 -14.28 0.41 18.30
N CYS A 36 -13.09 0.74 18.77
CA CYS A 36 -12.22 1.72 18.08
C CYS A 36 -11.88 1.24 16.67
N ARG A 37 -11.53 -0.02 16.46
CA ARG A 37 -11.27 -0.54 15.10
C ARG A 37 -12.51 -0.47 14.21
N GLU A 38 -13.70 -0.71 14.74
CA GLU A 38 -14.94 -0.59 13.99
C GLU A 38 -15.21 0.87 13.59
N LEU A 39 -15.07 1.80 14.52
CA LEU A 39 -15.42 3.21 14.32
C LEU A 39 -14.38 4.01 13.52
N VAL A 40 -13.09 3.76 13.76
CA VAL A 40 -11.98 4.55 13.20
C VAL A 40 -10.97 3.73 12.40
N GLY A 41 -11.14 2.40 12.34
CA GLY A 41 -10.16 1.52 11.69
C GLY A 41 -10.27 1.48 10.15
N THR A 42 -11.32 2.06 9.58
CA THR A 42 -11.52 2.12 8.13
C THR A 42 -11.52 3.57 7.66
N VAL A 43 -10.67 3.88 6.68
CA VAL A 43 -10.57 5.22 6.10
C VAL A 43 -11.26 5.23 4.73
N ALA A 44 -12.36 5.97 4.60
CA ALA A 44 -13.15 5.97 3.36
C ALA A 44 -12.64 6.97 2.29
N GLY A 45 -11.80 7.93 2.69
CA GLY A 45 -11.23 8.95 1.80
C GLY A 45 -11.48 10.38 2.30
N PRO A 46 -11.17 11.41 1.49
CA PRO A 46 -11.21 12.81 1.93
C PRO A 46 -12.58 13.32 2.40
N ASP A 47 -13.68 12.71 1.95
CA ASP A 47 -15.04 13.06 2.34
C ASP A 47 -15.51 12.36 3.64
N ASP A 48 -14.65 11.54 4.24
CA ASP A 48 -14.89 10.91 5.54
C ASP A 48 -14.97 11.98 6.64
N THR A 49 -16.00 11.91 7.49
CA THR A 49 -16.18 12.87 8.60
C THR A 49 -15.06 12.77 9.63
N LEU A 50 -14.36 11.64 9.70
CA LEU A 50 -13.21 11.39 10.57
C LEU A 50 -11.86 11.68 9.89
N TRP A 51 -11.86 12.18 8.65
CA TRP A 51 -10.65 12.35 7.85
C TRP A 51 -9.56 13.17 8.55
N SER A 52 -9.93 14.27 9.23
CA SER A 52 -8.97 15.11 9.96
C SER A 52 -8.30 14.33 11.10
N LEU A 53 -9.08 13.56 11.87
CA LEU A 53 -8.57 12.70 12.94
C LEU A 53 -7.60 11.65 12.41
N HIS A 54 -7.94 10.99 11.29
CA HIS A 54 -7.06 10.01 10.66
C HIS A 54 -5.71 10.62 10.23
N LEU A 55 -5.72 11.83 9.65
CA LEU A 55 -4.48 12.52 9.29
C LEU A 55 -3.63 12.88 10.51
N ASP A 56 -4.26 13.33 11.60
CA ASP A 56 -3.53 13.71 12.81
C ASP A 56 -2.92 12.50 13.52
N ILE A 57 -3.63 11.37 13.58
CA ILE A 57 -3.10 10.11 14.08
C ILE A 57 -1.93 9.65 13.20
N ALA A 58 -2.09 9.64 11.87
CA ALA A 58 -1.05 9.22 10.95
C ALA A 58 0.23 10.05 11.10
N ARG A 59 0.11 11.38 11.22
CA ARG A 59 1.24 12.28 11.47
C ARG A 59 1.97 11.96 12.77
N GLN A 60 1.22 11.72 13.85
CA GLN A 60 1.80 11.36 15.14
C GLN A 60 2.53 10.01 15.09
N VAL A 61 1.94 9.00 14.44
CA VAL A 61 2.57 7.69 14.25
C VAL A 61 3.89 7.83 13.50
N LEU A 62 3.92 8.61 12.42
CA LEU A 62 5.15 8.89 11.67
C LEU A 62 6.19 9.64 12.51
N ALA A 63 5.77 10.66 13.27
CA ALA A 63 6.66 11.42 14.15
C ALA A 63 7.31 10.56 15.25
N MET A 64 6.61 9.53 15.70
CA MET A 64 7.11 8.56 16.67
C MET A 64 7.92 7.42 16.04
N GLY A 65 8.12 7.43 14.71
CA GLY A 65 8.84 6.38 13.99
C GLY A 65 8.06 5.05 13.92
N GLY A 66 6.74 5.10 13.99
CA GLY A 66 5.89 3.89 13.96
C GLY A 66 5.87 3.16 12.62
N VAL A 67 6.40 3.76 11.55
CA VAL A 67 6.59 3.16 10.22
C VAL A 67 8.06 3.31 9.85
N THR A 68 8.66 2.25 9.31
CA THR A 68 10.07 2.28 8.90
C THR A 68 10.26 3.14 7.65
N LEU A 69 11.48 3.65 7.43
CA LEU A 69 11.77 4.47 6.25
C LEU A 69 11.56 3.71 4.94
N ASP A 70 11.91 2.42 4.90
CA ASP A 70 11.73 1.57 3.72
C ASP A 70 10.24 1.41 3.39
N GLU A 71 9.43 1.06 4.39
CA GLU A 71 7.98 0.94 4.23
C GLU A 71 7.34 2.27 3.81
N LEU A 72 7.76 3.39 4.41
CA LEU A 72 7.26 4.71 4.03
C LEU A 72 7.64 5.06 2.57
N SER A 73 8.81 4.63 2.11
CA SER A 73 9.27 4.85 0.73
C SER A 73 8.44 4.07 -0.28
N GLU A 74 8.02 2.86 0.06
CA GLU A 74 7.09 2.06 -0.75
C GLU A 74 5.73 2.76 -0.86
N TRP A 75 5.18 3.21 0.25
CA TRP A 75 3.91 3.95 0.23
C TRP A 75 3.99 5.27 -0.53
N ALA A 76 5.12 5.98 -0.44
CA ALA A 76 5.36 7.18 -1.25
C ALA A 76 5.36 6.83 -2.76
N ALA A 77 5.94 5.70 -3.16
CA ALA A 77 5.89 5.24 -4.55
C ALA A 77 4.45 4.94 -5.01
N VAL A 78 3.63 4.31 -4.16
CA VAL A 78 2.19 4.08 -4.43
C VAL A 78 1.45 5.40 -4.64
N LEU A 79 1.72 6.41 -3.81
CA LEU A 79 1.09 7.73 -3.94
C LEU A 79 1.48 8.43 -5.24
N ARG A 80 2.77 8.43 -5.61
CA ARG A 80 3.25 8.97 -6.89
C ARG A 80 2.58 8.29 -8.08
N GLN A 81 2.51 6.96 -8.04
CA GLN A 81 1.83 6.18 -9.08
C GLN A 81 0.35 6.55 -9.20
N ARG A 82 -0.37 6.73 -8.08
CA ARG A 82 -1.77 7.18 -8.08
C ARG A 82 -1.94 8.60 -8.61
N ALA A 83 -0.96 9.48 -8.37
CA ALA A 83 -0.93 10.83 -8.91
C ALA A 83 -0.56 10.89 -10.41
N GLY A 84 -0.23 9.74 -11.03
CA GLY A 84 0.22 9.67 -12.42
C GLY A 84 1.65 10.17 -12.62
N GLU A 85 2.43 10.32 -11.54
CA GLU A 85 3.83 10.68 -11.62
C GLU A 85 4.65 9.44 -12.06
N PRO A 86 5.51 9.56 -13.08
CA PRO A 86 6.35 8.45 -13.49
C PRO A 86 7.26 8.05 -12.32
N PRO A 87 7.57 6.74 -12.16
CA PRO A 87 8.59 6.34 -11.19
C PRO A 87 9.85 7.11 -11.51
N ASN A 88 10.43 7.81 -10.52
CA ASN A 88 11.73 8.45 -10.65
C ASN A 88 12.75 7.35 -11.00
N GLY A 89 12.92 7.08 -12.29
CA GLY A 89 14.08 6.38 -12.82
C GLY A 89 15.32 7.22 -12.50
N PRO A 90 16.52 6.62 -12.57
CA PRO A 90 17.75 7.39 -12.43
C PRO A 90 17.67 8.60 -13.36
N ASP A 91 17.92 9.78 -12.81
CA ASP A 91 17.96 11.01 -13.58
C ASP A 91 19.03 10.86 -14.67
N LEU A 92 18.58 10.60 -15.90
CA LEU A 92 19.47 10.42 -17.04
C LEU A 92 20.21 11.73 -17.38
N SER A 93 19.85 12.85 -16.74
CA SER A 93 20.53 14.14 -16.87
C SER A 93 21.94 14.14 -16.24
N ASP A 94 22.24 13.18 -15.36
CA ASP A 94 23.56 13.01 -14.73
C ASP A 94 24.38 11.86 -15.36
N MET A 95 23.89 11.25 -16.44
CA MET A 95 24.72 10.35 -17.24
C MET A 95 25.69 11.21 -18.06
N PRO A 96 27.02 11.10 -17.87
CA PRO A 96 27.96 11.77 -18.75
C PRO A 96 27.67 11.31 -20.18
N ALA A 97 27.47 12.28 -21.08
CA ALA A 97 27.25 12.01 -22.50
C ALA A 97 28.30 10.98 -22.95
N VAL A 98 27.85 9.77 -23.28
CA VAL A 98 28.70 8.76 -23.87
C VAL A 98 29.18 9.38 -25.15
N ALA A 99 30.43 9.82 -25.19
CA ALA A 99 31.01 10.45 -26.36
C ALA A 99 30.78 9.50 -27.54
N ASP A 100 29.99 9.96 -28.51
CA ASP A 100 29.83 9.27 -29.78
C ASP A 100 31.23 9.00 -30.32
N SER A 101 31.65 7.74 -30.21
CA SER A 101 32.88 7.27 -30.84
C SER A 101 32.70 7.51 -32.32
N ALA A 102 33.41 8.52 -32.84
CA ALA A 102 33.49 8.85 -34.24
C ALA A 102 33.75 7.56 -35.03
N ALA A 103 32.71 7.08 -35.71
CA ALA A 103 32.82 6.01 -36.67
C ALA A 103 33.77 6.49 -37.76
N SER A 104 34.99 5.97 -37.72
CA SER A 104 35.99 6.17 -38.76
C SER A 104 35.41 5.73 -40.10
N GLU A 105 35.63 6.57 -41.12
CA GLU A 105 35.17 6.37 -42.49
C GLU A 105 35.47 4.94 -42.99
N PRO A 106 34.53 4.30 -43.72
CA PRO A 106 34.76 2.97 -44.24
C PRO A 106 35.77 3.04 -45.40
N TYR A 107 37.02 2.69 -45.11
CA TYR A 107 38.00 2.33 -46.13
C TYR A 107 37.45 1.12 -46.90
N SER A 108 37.17 1.32 -48.19
CA SER A 108 36.67 0.29 -49.09
C SER A 108 37.82 -0.49 -49.69
N PRO A 109 37.85 -1.83 -49.54
CA PRO A 109 38.41 -2.67 -50.59
C PRO A 109 37.43 -3.78 -51.00
N LYS A 110 36.99 -3.65 -52.25
CA LYS A 110 36.39 -4.64 -53.16
C LYS A 110 36.83 -6.09 -52.89
N THR A 111 35.91 -6.93 -52.40
CA THR A 111 35.94 -8.39 -52.65
C THR A 111 34.50 -8.95 -52.61
N GLY A 112 34.11 -9.68 -53.66
CA GLY A 112 32.72 -10.04 -53.95
C GLY A 112 32.17 -11.28 -53.23
N GLY A 113 30.85 -11.47 -53.35
CA GLY A 113 30.13 -12.69 -52.98
C GLY A 113 28.82 -12.42 -52.26
N PRO A 114 27.64 -12.80 -52.80
CA PRO A 114 26.35 -12.27 -52.35
C PRO A 114 25.63 -13.15 -51.31
N SER A 115 24.71 -12.47 -50.60
CA SER A 115 23.40 -12.94 -50.15
C SER A 115 23.29 -13.62 -48.77
N LEU A 116 22.69 -12.89 -47.82
CA LEU A 116 21.89 -13.47 -46.73
C LEU A 116 20.50 -13.87 -47.28
N PRO A 117 19.76 -14.77 -46.60
CA PRO A 117 18.75 -14.20 -45.71
C PRO A 117 18.46 -14.99 -44.42
N SER A 118 18.13 -14.19 -43.39
CA SER A 118 17.37 -14.51 -42.18
C SER A 118 16.14 -15.38 -42.41
N LYS A 119 15.75 -16.20 -41.41
CA LYS A 119 14.35 -16.36 -40.95
C LYS A 119 14.19 -17.19 -39.67
N ARG A 120 13.67 -16.51 -38.64
CA ARG A 120 12.52 -16.86 -37.77
C ARG A 120 12.37 -18.31 -37.27
N ARG A 121 12.40 -18.46 -35.94
CA ARG A 121 11.61 -19.47 -35.21
C ARG A 121 10.86 -18.79 -34.05
N THR A 122 9.58 -18.51 -34.26
CA THR A 122 8.61 -18.33 -33.16
C THR A 122 8.13 -19.73 -32.76
N ARG A 123 8.32 -20.09 -31.49
CA ARG A 123 7.89 -21.37 -30.90
C ARG A 123 7.02 -21.08 -29.67
N ARG A 124 6.03 -21.95 -29.49
CA ARG A 124 5.21 -22.26 -28.29
C ARG A 124 3.87 -21.52 -28.15
N GLU A 125 2.76 -22.21 -28.48
CA GLU A 125 1.99 -23.20 -27.67
C GLU A 125 1.07 -22.45 -26.69
N HIS A 126 -0.23 -22.26 -27.02
CA HIS A 126 -1.32 -23.18 -26.65
C HIS A 126 -1.22 -23.68 -25.20
N VAL A 127 -1.84 -22.96 -24.27
CA VAL A 127 -2.24 -23.51 -22.98
C VAL A 127 -3.76 -23.41 -22.87
N ARG A 128 -4.34 -24.60 -22.74
CA ARG A 128 -5.75 -24.96 -22.71
C ARG A 128 -6.24 -24.85 -21.25
N ALA A 129 -7.40 -24.23 -21.05
CA ALA A 129 -8.12 -24.26 -19.77
C ALA A 129 -8.61 -25.68 -19.43
N PRO A 130 -8.77 -25.98 -18.13
CA PRO A 130 -10.04 -26.54 -17.65
C PRO A 130 -10.44 -25.89 -16.31
N ALA A 131 -11.69 -25.46 -16.11
CA ALA A 131 -12.95 -26.21 -15.93
C ALA A 131 -13.39 -26.09 -14.47
N GLN A 132 -14.56 -25.49 -14.32
CA GLN A 132 -15.25 -25.23 -13.07
C GLN A 132 -15.68 -26.53 -12.39
N TYR A 133 -15.65 -26.56 -11.06
CA TYR A 133 -16.34 -27.57 -10.28
C TYR A 133 -17.37 -26.91 -9.36
N ARG A 134 -18.64 -27.28 -9.55
CA ARG A 134 -19.82 -26.87 -8.80
C ARG A 134 -20.03 -27.78 -7.59
N HIS A 135 -20.56 -27.18 -6.53
CA HIS A 135 -21.51 -27.69 -5.52
C HIS A 135 -21.54 -29.19 -5.18
N ARG A 136 -21.38 -29.48 -3.89
CA ARG A 136 -22.48 -30.01 -3.08
C ARG A 136 -22.34 -29.60 -1.62
#